data_AF-A0A1W4WH72-F1
#
_entry.id   AF-A0A1W4WH72-F1
#
_cell.length_a   1.000
_cell.length_b   1.000
_cell.length_c   1.000
_cell.angle_alpha   90.00
_cell.angle_beta   90.00
_cell.angle_gamma   90.00
#
_symmetry.space_group_name_H-M   'P 1'
#
loop_
_entity.id
_entity.type
_entity.pdbx_description
1 polymer ?
#
loop_
_entity_poly.entity_id
_entity_poly.type
_entity_poly.pdbx_seq_one_letter_code
_entity_poly.pdbx_strand_id
1 'polypeptide(L)'
;MNNCNDPNPKETTSKYYRTCNLPKRFEYPSWFHGYGTERQPPLHPCYRTTSGDYGRYPPNIHSVPTSYYPHVSEFTNFLSRFGMYRNYSLNTGLEKPRTI
;
A
#
# COMPACT_ATOMS: atom_id res chain seq x y z
N MET A 1 19.43 -10.82 12.11
CA MET A 1 18.53 -11.46 13.10
C MET A 1 17.63 -10.38 13.68
N ASN A 2 16.32 -10.44 13.41
CA ASN A 2 15.36 -9.44 13.89
C ASN A 2 14.97 -9.79 15.32
N ASN A 3 15.49 -9.03 16.29
CA ASN A 3 15.07 -9.12 17.68
C ASN A 3 13.81 -8.28 17.85
N CYS A 4 12.64 -8.92 17.67
CA CYS A 4 11.34 -8.36 18.00
C CYS A 4 10.86 -9.02 19.29
N ASN A 5 11.34 -8.52 20.43
CA ASN A 5 10.62 -8.67 21.69
C ASN A 5 9.42 -7.71 21.63
N ASP A 6 8.41 -8.04 20.81
CA ASP A 6 7.15 -7.32 20.81
C ASP A 6 6.26 -7.93 21.90
N PRO A 7 5.84 -7.15 22.91
CA PRO A 7 4.82 -7.61 23.83
C PRO A 7 3.55 -7.72 22.99
N ASN A 8 3.19 -8.94 22.61
CA ASN A 8 1.93 -9.37 22.00
C ASN A 8 0.97 -8.21 21.69
N PRO A 9 0.78 -7.79 20.42
CA PRO A 9 -0.06 -6.63 20.10
C PRO A 9 -1.46 -6.89 20.67
N LYS A 10 -1.80 -6.13 21.71
CA LYS A 10 -2.99 -6.39 22.55
C LYS A 10 -4.30 -6.26 21.77
N GLU A 11 -4.26 -5.63 20.60
CA GLU A 11 -5.44 -5.30 19.83
C GLU A 11 -5.21 -5.50 18.32
N THR A 12 -6.12 -6.25 17.71
CA THR A 12 -6.14 -6.53 16.27
C THR A 12 -7.43 -5.99 15.68
N THR A 13 -7.41 -5.53 14.42
CA THR A 13 -8.61 -4.99 13.79
C THR A 13 -9.71 -6.02 13.60
N SER A 14 -9.35 -7.27 13.28
CA SER A 14 -10.30 -8.37 13.13
C SER A 14 -11.08 -8.71 14.41
N LYS A 15 -10.54 -8.35 15.58
CA LYS A 15 -11.23 -8.55 16.87
C LYS A 15 -12.43 -7.61 17.04
N TYR A 16 -12.38 -6.42 16.44
CA TYR A 16 -13.40 -5.39 16.58
C TYR A 16 -14.28 -5.24 15.33
N TYR A 17 -13.74 -5.53 14.14
CA TYR A 17 -14.42 -5.38 12.86
C TYR A 17 -14.30 -6.63 12.01
N ARG A 18 -15.26 -6.83 11.11
CA ARG A 18 -15.13 -7.83 10.05
C ARG A 18 -14.12 -7.33 9.02
N THR A 19 -13.06 -8.09 8.80
CA THR A 19 -12.00 -7.72 7.86
C THR A 19 -11.99 -8.63 6.63
N CYS A 20 -11.60 -8.09 5.47
CA CYS A 20 -11.52 -8.82 4.21
C CYS A 20 -10.20 -8.47 3.49
N ASN A 21 -9.36 -9.47 3.21
CA ASN A 21 -8.08 -9.30 2.50
C ASN A 21 -7.18 -8.21 3.09
N LEU A 22 -7.18 -8.04 4.41
CA LEU A 22 -6.47 -6.96 5.07
C LEU A 22 -4.97 -7.30 5.25
N PRO A 23 -4.03 -6.49 4.74
CA PRO A 23 -2.60 -6.67 5.00
C PRO A 23 -2.29 -6.62 6.50
N LYS A 24 -1.29 -7.42 6.93
CA LYS A 24 -0.87 -7.48 8.33
C LYS A 24 -0.54 -6.11 8.93
N ARG A 25 0.02 -5.18 8.13
CA ARG A 25 0.30 -3.82 8.60
C ARG A 25 -0.95 -3.07 9.07
N PHE A 26 -2.09 -3.26 8.41
CA PHE A 26 -3.36 -2.66 8.83
C PHE A 26 -4.03 -3.48 9.92
N GLU A 27 -3.81 -4.80 9.93
CA GLU A 27 -4.35 -5.70 10.97
C GLU A 27 -3.80 -5.39 12.38
N TYR A 28 -2.55 -4.96 12.44
CA TYR A 28 -1.84 -4.59 13.66
C TYR A 28 -1.47 -3.10 13.65
N PRO A 29 -2.31 -2.20 14.20
CA PRO A 29 -2.01 -0.77 14.24
C PRO A 29 -0.72 -0.41 14.96
N SER A 30 -0.24 -1.27 15.87
CA SER A 30 1.06 -1.12 16.52
C SER A 30 2.25 -1.16 15.55
N TRP A 31 2.06 -1.60 14.31
CA TRP A 31 3.12 -1.61 13.29
C TRP A 31 3.37 -0.21 12.69
N PHE A 32 2.48 0.75 12.94
CA PHE A 32 2.69 2.14 12.56
C PHE A 32 3.59 2.83 13.58
N HIS A 33 4.70 3.41 13.09
CA HIS A 33 5.71 4.09 13.89
C HIS A 33 6.15 5.39 13.19
N GLY A 34 6.84 6.25 13.91
CA GLY A 34 7.44 7.49 13.39
C GLY A 34 6.51 8.69 13.40
N TYR A 35 5.41 8.63 14.15
CA TYR A 35 4.47 9.73 14.30
C TYR A 35 4.96 10.75 15.33
N GLY A 36 4.46 11.98 15.26
CA GLY A 36 4.89 13.08 16.14
C GLY A 36 4.73 12.80 17.64
N THR A 37 3.82 11.91 18.05
CA THR A 37 3.66 11.44 19.44
C THR A 37 4.82 10.58 19.94
N GLU A 38 5.52 9.88 19.04
CA GLU A 38 6.67 9.02 19.38
C GLU A 38 7.99 9.79 19.42
N ARG A 39 7.98 11.08 19.03
CA ARG A 39 9.17 11.93 18.99
C ARG A 39 9.76 12.10 20.39
N GLN A 40 11.05 11.83 20.51
CA GLN A 40 11.83 12.09 21.72
C GLN A 40 13.03 13.01 21.39
N PRO A 41 13.21 14.13 22.12
CA PRO A 41 12.33 14.65 23.17
C PRO A 41 11.01 15.21 22.61
N PRO A 42 9.94 15.29 23.44
CA PRO A 42 8.67 15.89 23.04
C PRO A 42 8.85 17.32 22.52
N LEU A 43 8.08 17.70 21.49
CA LEU A 43 8.09 19.06 20.98
C LEU A 43 7.62 20.04 22.06
N HIS A 44 8.40 21.09 22.29
CA HIS A 44 8.08 22.13 23.25
C HIS A 44 6.73 22.80 22.90
N PRO A 45 5.80 22.98 23.86
CA PRO A 45 4.46 23.50 23.59
C PRO A 45 4.44 24.87 22.90
N CYS A 46 5.39 25.76 23.22
CA CYS A 46 5.48 27.11 22.64
C CYS A 46 5.89 27.12 21.15
N TYR A 47 6.50 26.04 20.65
CA TYR A 47 6.97 25.94 19.26
C TYR A 47 6.11 24.98 18.41
N ARG A 48 4.86 24.73 18.81
CA ARG A 48 3.90 23.96 18.01
C ARG A 48 3.38 24.82 16.86
N THR A 49 3.51 24.31 15.64
CA THR A 49 2.95 24.92 14.43
C THR A 49 1.75 24.09 13.95
N THR A 50 0.84 24.72 13.22
CA THR A 50 -0.32 24.03 12.62
C THR A 50 0.11 22.94 11.63
N SER A 51 1.18 23.16 10.87
CA SER A 51 1.77 22.15 9.99
C SER A 51 2.29 20.93 10.76
N GLY A 52 2.73 21.12 12.01
CA GLY A 52 3.21 20.04 12.88
C GLY A 52 2.10 19.16 13.46
N ASP A 53 0.84 19.52 13.28
CA ASP A 53 -0.29 18.67 13.66
C ASP A 53 -0.60 17.59 12.61
N TYR A 54 -0.20 17.82 11.35
CA TYR A 54 -0.26 16.78 10.33
C TYR A 54 0.73 15.66 10.63
N GLY A 55 0.28 14.40 10.57
CA GLY A 55 1.12 13.23 10.90
C GLY A 55 1.51 13.13 12.37
N ARG A 56 0.84 13.86 13.26
CA ARG A 56 1.15 13.85 14.69
C ARG A 56 0.79 12.53 15.36
N TYR A 57 -0.37 11.97 15.05
CA TYR A 57 -0.93 10.78 15.70
C TYR A 57 -0.88 9.57 14.77
N PRO A 58 -0.49 8.37 15.28
CA PRO A 58 -0.56 7.14 14.51
C PRO A 58 -2.00 6.72 14.26
N PRO A 59 -2.26 5.96 13.18
CA PRO A 59 -3.56 5.36 12.94
C PRO A 59 -3.89 4.32 14.02
N ASN A 60 -5.18 4.24 14.33
CA ASN A 60 -5.77 3.26 15.24
C ASN A 60 -6.69 2.27 14.50
N ILE A 61 -7.21 1.29 15.23
CA ILE A 61 -8.13 0.24 14.74
C ILE A 61 -9.37 0.79 14.05
N HIS A 62 -9.84 1.96 14.47
CA HIS A 62 -11.04 2.63 13.95
C HIS A 62 -10.76 3.51 12.73
N SER A 63 -9.48 3.79 12.43
CA SER A 63 -9.04 4.64 11.32
C SER A 63 -8.45 3.87 10.15
N VAL A 64 -7.97 2.64 10.38
CA VAL A 64 -7.46 1.75 9.33
C VAL A 64 -8.61 1.13 8.53
N PRO A 65 -8.40 0.77 7.26
CA PRO A 65 -9.45 0.16 6.45
C PRO A 65 -9.81 -1.24 6.97
N THR A 66 -11.06 -1.65 6.80
CA THR A 66 -11.53 -3.01 7.09
C THR A 66 -11.32 -3.97 5.92
N SER A 67 -11.23 -3.44 4.69
CA SER A 67 -10.97 -4.22 3.48
C SER A 67 -9.95 -3.55 2.58
N TYR A 68 -9.07 -4.33 1.96
CA TYR A 68 -8.02 -3.81 1.10
C TYR A 68 -7.88 -4.65 -0.18
N TYR A 69 -8.04 -3.99 -1.32
CA TYR A 69 -7.94 -4.61 -2.64
C TYR A 69 -6.92 -3.82 -3.46
N PRO A 70 -5.61 -4.16 -3.36
CA PRO A 70 -4.60 -3.44 -4.11
C PRO A 70 -4.75 -3.75 -5.59
N HIS A 71 -4.48 -2.76 -6.43
CA HIS A 71 -4.28 -3.00 -7.85
C HIS A 71 -2.93 -3.71 -8.05
N VAL A 72 -2.96 -4.98 -8.45
CA VAL A 72 -1.76 -5.74 -8.80
C VAL A 72 -1.41 -5.54 -10.27
N SER A 73 -0.22 -5.02 -10.55
CA SER A 73 0.27 -4.81 -11.92
C SER A 73 1.33 -5.85 -12.33
N GLU A 74 1.36 -7.03 -11.70
CA GLU A 74 2.40 -8.04 -11.93
C GLU A 74 2.51 -8.46 -13.40
N PHE A 75 1.39 -8.71 -14.06
CA PHE A 75 1.33 -9.03 -15.48
C PHE A 75 1.90 -7.90 -16.35
N THR A 76 1.47 -6.67 -16.10
CA THR A 76 1.95 -5.49 -16.84
C THR A 76 3.44 -5.23 -16.59
N ASN A 77 3.91 -5.37 -15.35
CA ASN A 77 5.32 -5.24 -14.99
C ASN A 77 6.16 -6.32 -15.66
N PHE A 78 5.64 -7.54 -15.72
CA PHE A 78 6.29 -8.64 -16.45
C PHE A 78 6.42 -8.30 -17.94
N LEU A 79 5.34 -7.87 -18.61
CA LEU A 79 5.38 -7.47 -20.02
C LEU A 79 6.27 -6.26 -20.28
N SER A 80 6.26 -5.27 -19.39
CA SER A 80 7.05 -4.04 -19.51
C SER A 80 8.55 -4.31 -19.60
N ARG A 81 9.03 -5.44 -19.05
CA ARG A 81 10.45 -5.84 -19.14
C ARG A 81 10.91 -6.14 -20.56
N PHE A 82 9.99 -6.51 -21.46
CA PHE A 82 10.31 -6.88 -22.83
C PHE A 82 10.23 -5.71 -23.82
N GLY A 83 9.85 -4.51 -23.35
CA GLY A 83 9.83 -3.29 -24.16
C GLY A 83 8.63 -3.17 -25.10
N MET A 84 8.76 -2.28 -26.09
CA MET A 84 7.69 -2.01 -27.06
C MET A 84 7.58 -3.13 -28.09
N TYR A 85 6.36 -3.58 -28.37
CA TYR A 85 6.09 -4.54 -29.42
C TYR A 85 6.56 -4.04 -30.80
N ARG A 86 7.16 -4.94 -31.58
CA ARG A 86 7.56 -4.72 -32.98
C ARG A 86 7.02 -5.88 -33.82
N ASN A 87 6.38 -5.56 -34.93
CA ASN A 87 5.96 -6.56 -35.91
C ASN A 87 7.12 -6.86 -36.88
N TYR A 88 7.51 -8.14 -36.97
CA TYR A 88 8.50 -8.65 -37.92
C TYR A 88 7.93 -9.73 -38.85
N SER A 89 6.60 -9.81 -38.97
CA SER A 89 5.95 -10.78 -39.85
C SER A 89 5.96 -10.33 -41.31
N LEU A 90 5.91 -11.29 -42.23
CA LEU A 90 5.72 -11.03 -43.66
C LEU A 90 4.23 -10.83 -43.98
N ASN A 91 3.93 -9.94 -44.91
CA ASN A 91 2.59 -9.82 -45.47
C ASN A 91 2.29 -11.01 -46.38
N THR A 92 1.51 -11.96 -45.89
CA THR A 92 1.09 -13.17 -46.63
C THR A 92 -0.39 -13.18 -46.97
N GLY A 93 -1.10 -12.06 -46.73
CA GLY A 93 -2.50 -11.92 -47.09
C GLY A 93 -2.69 -12.06 -48.60
N LEU A 94 -3.51 -13.02 -49.02
CA LEU A 94 -3.93 -13.12 -50.42
C LEU A 94 -4.74 -11.87 -50.78
N GLU A 95 -4.38 -11.26 -51.91
CA GLU A 95 -5.15 -10.23 -52.56
C GLU A 95 -6.61 -10.69 -52.69
N LYS A 96 -7.54 -9.89 -52.15
CA LYS A 96 -8.97 -10.09 -52.37
C LYS A 96 -9.43 -9.09 -53.42
N PRO A 97 -10.01 -9.54 -54.54
CA PRO A 97 -10.57 -8.62 -55.51
C PRO A 97 -11.71 -7.82 -54.86
N ARG A 98 -11.80 -6.52 -55.17
CA ARG A 98 -12.99 -5.74 -54.81
C ARG A 98 -14.16 -6.22 -55.65
N THR A 99 -15.13 -6.88 -55.02
CA THR A 99 -16.45 -7.09 -55.61
C THR A 99 -17.17 -5.75 -55.69
N ILE A 100 -17.67 -5.45 -56.89
CA ILE A 100 -18.47 -4.27 -57.25
C ILE A 100 -19.90 -4.47 -56.79
#